data_AF-A0A945WJ42-F1
#
_entry.id   AF-A0A945WJ42-F1
#
_cell.length_a   1.000
_cell.length_b   1.000
_cell.length_c   1.000
_cell.angle_alpha   90.00
_cell.angle_beta   90.00
_cell.angle_gamma   90.00
#
_symmetry.space_group_name_H-M   'P 1'
#
loop_
_entity.id
_entity.type
_entity.pdbx_description
1 polymer ?
#
loop_
_entity_poly.entity_id
_entity_poly.type
_entity_poly.pdbx_seq_one_letter_code
_entity_poly.pdbx_strand_id
1 'polypeptide(L)'
;MNSHSAPKIIELGRLIALIVLLVAIYGSRSVIAQSSSSNQKVINEVLAHIYDYEFSSATQMLDSLQGEQPSATEWHLLRANVAWWQILAGKVDDAELVKVFEANLDAVTQQLDKKDLSLEETYQVILVRAFEARFALLDENYISGIRQLNACIDQISETFGSEGQFEPLYLTSGLYYYFMHHAHDDYLFLRPYLMFFPDGDKPTGLNYLERMSKAKDVFLRNEGHYFLLRIYYDLEKDYVKSRSHVNALLDRHPDNLIYRLFSYKIEVALGDEVQTEQERQLYLGSISRNSELDSDEKEFYQGLLDED
;
A
#
# COMPACT_ATOMS: atom_id res chain seq x y z
N MET A 1 27.57 -30.88 -3.74
CA MET A 1 26.65 -30.88 -2.58
C MET A 1 25.69 -29.73 -2.81
N ASN A 2 24.66 -29.99 -3.63
CA ASN A 2 23.28 -30.22 -3.19
C ASN A 2 22.75 -28.99 -2.44
N SER A 3 22.17 -28.00 -3.13
CA SER A 3 20.85 -27.97 -3.79
C SER A 3 19.70 -27.57 -2.84
N HIS A 4 18.93 -26.57 -3.28
CA HIS A 4 17.48 -26.48 -3.16
C HIS A 4 16.79 -25.75 -1.99
N SER A 5 17.46 -24.87 -1.24
CA SER A 5 16.75 -24.04 -0.23
C SER A 5 16.52 -22.56 -0.61
N ALA A 6 17.38 -21.95 -1.43
CA ALA A 6 17.29 -20.52 -1.78
C ALA A 6 16.02 -20.08 -2.56
N PRO A 7 15.53 -20.79 -3.59
CA PRO A 7 14.38 -20.31 -4.36
C PRO A 7 13.08 -20.33 -3.53
N LYS A 8 12.96 -21.22 -2.55
CA LYS A 8 11.79 -21.29 -1.67
C LYS A 8 11.76 -20.19 -0.61
N ILE A 9 12.91 -19.64 -0.21
CA ILE A 9 12.98 -18.55 0.77
C ILE A 9 12.68 -17.21 0.09
N ILE A 10 13.13 -17.02 -1.15
CA ILE A 10 12.78 -15.86 -1.98
C ILE A 10 11.30 -15.91 -2.39
N GLU A 11 10.78 -17.09 -2.73
CA GLU A 11 9.34 -17.26 -2.91
C GLU A 11 8.57 -17.04 -1.61
N LEU A 12 9.03 -17.53 -0.45
CA LEU A 12 8.46 -17.25 0.88
C LEU A 12 8.53 -15.75 1.22
N GLY A 13 9.57 -15.03 0.81
CA GLY A 13 9.69 -13.58 0.94
C GLY A 13 8.70 -12.83 0.03
N ARG A 14 8.52 -13.28 -1.22
CA ARG A 14 7.47 -12.80 -2.14
C ARG A 14 6.06 -13.12 -1.62
N LEU A 15 5.89 -14.29 -0.98
CA LEU A 15 4.68 -14.78 -0.31
C LEU A 15 4.31 -13.95 0.91
N ILE A 16 5.30 -13.65 1.75
CA ILE A 16 5.18 -12.86 2.97
C ILE A 16 4.98 -11.38 2.58
N ALA A 17 5.65 -10.89 1.53
CA ALA A 17 5.39 -9.56 0.96
C ALA A 17 3.99 -9.44 0.34
N LEU A 18 3.41 -10.55 -0.13
CA LEU A 18 2.03 -10.65 -0.58
C LEU A 18 1.03 -10.68 0.57
N ILE A 19 1.29 -11.46 1.62
CA ILE A 19 0.53 -11.46 2.88
C ILE A 19 0.58 -10.06 3.56
N VAL A 20 1.61 -9.27 3.26
CA VAL A 20 1.85 -7.93 3.83
C VAL A 20 1.64 -6.79 2.83
N LEU A 21 0.82 -6.99 1.80
CA LEU A 21 0.08 -5.89 1.15
C LEU A 21 -1.05 -5.40 2.07
N LEU A 22 -0.68 -5.04 3.30
CA LEU A 22 -1.53 -4.37 4.26
C LEU A 22 -1.45 -2.87 4.01
N VAL A 23 -2.54 -2.37 3.43
CA VAL A 23 -3.17 -1.08 3.69
C VAL A 23 -2.22 0.12 3.80
N ALA A 24 -2.09 0.91 2.74
CA ALA A 24 -1.98 2.35 2.94
C ALA A 24 -3.42 2.89 3.13
N ILE A 25 -3.60 3.99 3.87
CA ILE A 25 -4.89 4.59 4.34
C ILE A 25 -4.80 6.14 4.23
N TYR A 26 -5.83 6.88 3.80
CA TYR A 26 -6.82 7.68 4.56
C TYR A 26 -7.94 8.21 3.66
N GLY A 27 -9.21 7.99 4.06
CA GLY A 27 -10.35 8.67 3.45
C GLY A 27 -11.46 8.94 4.47
N SER A 28 -12.03 10.14 4.48
CA SER A 28 -13.01 10.53 5.49
C SER A 28 -14.44 10.61 4.94
N ARG A 29 -15.40 10.05 5.70
CA ARG A 29 -16.60 10.75 6.25
C ARG A 29 -17.63 9.80 6.87
N SER A 30 -17.97 10.06 8.14
CA SER A 30 -19.28 10.00 8.85
C SER A 30 -18.98 9.89 10.37
N VAL A 31 -19.31 10.75 11.35
CA VAL A 31 -20.39 11.72 11.58
C VAL A 31 -19.94 12.77 12.63
N ILE A 32 -19.99 14.07 12.27
CA ILE A 32 -20.09 15.30 13.08
C ILE A 32 -19.00 15.55 14.17
N ALA A 33 -17.90 16.20 13.78
CA ALA A 33 -17.53 17.57 14.22
C ALA A 33 -16.19 18.02 13.58
N GLN A 34 -16.25 19.00 12.67
CA GLN A 34 -15.15 19.93 12.34
C GLN A 34 -13.80 19.37 11.80
N SER A 35 -13.78 18.54 10.76
CA SER A 35 -12.73 18.71 9.74
C SER A 35 -13.30 19.57 8.62
N SER A 36 -12.80 20.79 8.51
CA SER A 36 -13.20 21.71 7.44
C SER A 36 -12.92 21.07 6.09
N SER A 37 -13.78 21.29 5.09
CA SER A 37 -13.60 20.87 3.70
C SER A 37 -12.24 21.25 3.10
N SER A 38 -11.53 22.21 3.70
CA SER A 38 -10.16 22.59 3.36
C SER A 38 -9.13 21.50 3.67
N ASN A 39 -9.29 20.75 4.76
CA ASN A 39 -8.31 19.74 5.21
C ASN A 39 -8.26 18.60 4.22
N GLN A 40 -9.43 18.07 3.86
CA GLN A 40 -9.54 17.01 2.87
C GLN A 40 -8.99 17.44 1.50
N LYS A 41 -9.15 18.71 1.13
CA LYS A 41 -8.60 19.23 -0.13
C LYS A 41 -7.08 19.18 -0.11
N VAL A 42 -6.46 19.67 0.95
CA VAL A 42 -5.00 19.65 1.14
C VAL A 42 -4.46 18.22 1.17
N ILE A 43 -5.11 17.33 1.92
CA ILE A 43 -4.74 15.90 1.98
C ILE A 43 -4.78 15.29 0.57
N ASN A 44 -5.85 15.55 -0.20
CA ASN A 44 -5.98 15.05 -1.57
C ASN A 44 -4.92 15.62 -2.52
N GLU A 45 -4.49 16.87 -2.32
CA GLU A 45 -3.41 17.49 -3.12
C GLU A 45 -2.05 16.84 -2.81
N VAL A 46 -1.74 16.63 -1.52
CA VAL A 46 -0.53 15.88 -1.11
C VAL A 46 -0.54 14.48 -1.70
N LEU A 47 -1.66 13.77 -1.58
CA LEU A 47 -1.80 12.42 -2.13
C LEU A 47 -1.69 12.40 -3.66
N ALA A 48 -2.24 13.40 -4.36
CA ALA A 48 -2.08 13.52 -5.80
C ALA A 48 -0.60 13.63 -6.17
N HIS A 49 0.16 14.51 -5.51
CA HIS A 49 1.60 14.61 -5.70
C HIS A 49 2.33 13.28 -5.43
N ILE A 50 1.99 12.57 -4.35
CA ILE A 50 2.56 11.24 -4.06
C ILE A 50 2.28 10.26 -5.20
N TYR A 51 1.01 10.15 -5.62
CA TYR A 51 0.62 9.24 -6.69
C TYR A 51 1.15 9.66 -8.07
N ASP A 52 1.42 10.94 -8.29
CA ASP A 52 2.05 11.45 -9.51
C ASP A 52 3.58 11.42 -9.45
N TYR A 53 4.17 10.82 -8.39
CA TYR A 53 5.61 10.69 -8.23
C TYR A 53 6.35 12.04 -8.06
N GLU A 54 5.66 13.00 -7.44
CA GLU A 54 6.11 14.37 -7.16
C GLU A 54 6.43 14.56 -5.65
N PHE A 55 7.36 13.77 -5.11
CA PHE A 55 7.66 13.69 -3.67
C PHE A 55 8.19 15.00 -3.06
N SER A 56 8.97 15.76 -3.82
CA SER A 56 9.50 17.06 -3.42
C SER A 56 8.38 18.07 -3.23
N SER A 57 7.42 18.08 -4.16
CA SER A 57 6.21 18.90 -4.08
C SER A 57 5.33 18.49 -2.89
N ALA A 58 5.14 17.19 -2.68
CA ALA A 58 4.40 16.67 -1.53
C ALA A 58 5.05 17.07 -0.19
N THR A 59 6.37 16.96 -0.09
CA THR A 59 7.15 17.34 1.11
C THR A 59 7.05 18.83 1.38
N GLN A 60 7.29 19.68 0.37
CA GLN A 60 7.19 21.12 0.51
C GLN A 60 5.79 21.57 0.94
N MET A 61 4.75 20.93 0.40
CA MET A 61 3.38 21.18 0.82
C MET A 61 3.18 20.82 2.29
N LEU A 62 3.61 19.64 2.74
CA LEU A 62 3.53 19.22 4.15
C LEU A 62 4.31 20.13 5.10
N ASP A 63 5.47 20.65 4.68
CA ASP A 63 6.27 21.60 5.45
C ASP A 63 5.53 22.93 5.66
N SER A 64 4.81 23.40 4.62
CA SER A 64 4.04 24.65 4.68
C SER A 64 2.77 24.57 5.55
N LEU A 65 2.37 23.35 5.92
CA LEU A 65 1.12 23.06 6.64
C LEU A 65 1.28 22.93 8.16
N GLN A 66 2.50 23.01 8.69
CA GLN A 66 2.77 22.82 10.11
C GLN A 66 2.13 23.93 10.96
N GLY A 67 0.89 23.70 11.43
CA GLY A 67 0.17 24.55 12.38
C GLY A 67 -1.24 24.99 11.97
N GLU A 68 -1.68 24.76 10.73
CA GLU A 68 -3.00 25.26 10.27
C GLU A 68 -3.99 24.16 9.88
N GLN A 69 -3.57 23.07 9.21
CA GLN A 69 -4.32 21.83 8.85
C GLN A 69 -3.28 20.82 8.33
N PRO A 70 -3.37 19.47 8.43
CA PRO A 70 -4.36 18.57 9.05
C PRO A 70 -4.08 18.31 10.56
N SER A 71 -4.77 17.35 11.20
CA SER A 71 -4.44 16.96 12.59
C SER A 71 -3.01 16.44 12.70
N ALA A 72 -2.48 16.41 13.93
CA ALA A 72 -1.10 15.98 14.15
C ALA A 72 -0.87 14.53 13.69
N THR A 73 -1.79 13.60 13.96
CA THR A 73 -1.65 12.21 13.51
C THR A 73 -1.76 12.07 12.00
N GLU A 74 -2.72 12.75 11.36
CA GLU A 74 -2.86 12.75 9.89
C GLU A 74 -1.63 13.31 9.19
N TRP A 75 -1.07 14.40 9.71
CA TRP A 75 0.13 15.01 9.15
C TRP A 75 1.32 14.06 9.22
N HIS A 76 1.51 13.39 10.37
CA HIS A 76 2.58 12.40 10.54
C HIS A 76 2.37 11.21 9.59
N LEU A 77 1.14 10.71 9.46
CA LEU A 77 0.83 9.62 8.53
C LEU A 77 1.09 10.00 7.07
N LEU A 78 0.76 11.22 6.65
CA LEU A 78 1.08 11.70 5.30
C LEU A 78 2.59 11.81 5.07
N ARG A 79 3.34 12.32 6.05
CA ARG A 79 4.81 12.35 5.97
C ARG A 79 5.42 10.96 5.91
N ALA A 80 4.92 10.02 6.71
CA ALA A 80 5.32 8.62 6.63
C ALA A 80 4.99 8.03 5.25
N ASN A 81 3.83 8.37 4.67
CA ASN A 81 3.45 7.91 3.33
C ASN A 81 4.40 8.43 2.24
N VAL A 82 4.75 9.73 2.25
CA VAL A 82 5.75 10.29 1.32
C VAL A 82 7.07 9.52 1.43
N ALA A 83 7.59 9.35 2.66
CA ALA A 83 8.83 8.64 2.89
C ALA A 83 8.76 7.18 2.43
N TRP A 84 7.63 6.52 2.67
CA TRP A 84 7.38 5.15 2.21
C TRP A 84 7.45 5.01 0.69
N TRP A 85 6.84 5.93 -0.08
CA TRP A 85 6.93 5.90 -1.54
C TRP A 85 8.35 6.17 -2.05
N GLN A 86 9.12 7.02 -1.37
CA GLN A 86 10.54 7.21 -1.68
C GLN A 86 11.37 5.96 -1.38
N ILE A 87 11.11 5.27 -0.26
CA ILE A 87 11.74 3.97 0.06
C ILE A 87 11.45 2.95 -1.04
N LEU A 88 10.18 2.83 -1.46
CA LEU A 88 9.77 1.95 -2.57
C LEU A 88 10.40 2.36 -3.91
N ALA A 89 10.84 3.60 -4.05
CA ALA A 89 11.52 4.11 -5.24
C ALA A 89 13.01 3.77 -5.31
N GLY A 90 13.50 2.88 -4.44
CA GLY A 90 14.89 2.42 -4.43
C GLY A 90 15.73 3.05 -3.32
N LYS A 91 15.15 3.84 -2.42
CA LYS A 91 15.85 4.52 -1.31
C LYS A 91 15.74 3.79 0.02
N VAL A 92 15.64 2.46 0.01
CA VAL A 92 15.55 1.65 1.25
C VAL A 92 16.80 1.77 2.13
N ASP A 93 17.99 1.93 1.52
CA ASP A 93 19.26 2.09 2.24
C ASP A 93 19.54 3.54 2.71
N ASP A 94 18.63 4.49 2.44
CA ASP A 94 18.75 5.86 2.91
C ASP A 94 18.35 5.94 4.41
N ALA A 95 19.36 5.88 5.28
CA ALA A 95 19.18 5.88 6.73
C ALA A 95 18.47 7.14 7.26
N GLU A 96 18.61 8.30 6.63
CA GLU A 96 17.91 9.52 7.07
C GLU A 96 16.44 9.45 6.66
N LEU A 97 16.13 8.96 5.47
CA LEU A 97 14.75 8.74 5.01
C LEU A 97 14.01 7.71 5.88
N VAL A 98 14.66 6.59 6.18
CA VAL A 98 14.12 5.55 7.09
C VAL A 98 13.84 6.14 8.47
N LYS A 99 14.76 6.94 9.02
CA LYS A 99 14.57 7.61 10.30
C LYS A 99 13.39 8.59 10.28
N VAL A 100 13.18 9.31 9.17
CA VAL A 100 11.99 10.17 8.99
C VAL A 100 10.72 9.34 8.97
N PHE A 101 10.71 8.22 8.24
CA PHE A 101 9.58 7.30 8.19
C PHE A 101 9.22 6.77 9.58
N GLU A 102 10.18 6.17 10.29
CA GLU A 102 9.98 5.62 11.64
C GLU A 102 9.55 6.68 12.65
N ALA A 103 10.20 7.86 12.67
CA ALA A 103 9.87 8.91 13.62
C ALA A 103 8.43 9.43 13.48
N ASN A 104 7.88 9.45 12.26
CA ASN A 104 6.49 9.84 12.05
C ASN A 104 5.51 8.75 12.52
N LEU A 105 5.82 7.47 12.30
CA LEU A 105 5.01 6.35 12.82
C LEU A 105 5.01 6.30 14.36
N ASP A 106 6.17 6.52 14.97
CA ASP A 106 6.32 6.62 16.42
C ASP A 106 5.50 7.77 17.01
N ALA A 107 5.50 8.92 16.34
CA ALA A 107 4.72 10.08 16.78
C ALA A 107 3.21 9.80 16.79
N VAL A 108 2.69 9.09 15.79
CA VAL A 108 1.28 8.66 15.76
C VAL A 108 1.00 7.66 16.89
N THR A 109 1.88 6.67 17.07
CA THR A 109 1.75 5.68 18.14
C THR A 109 1.70 6.34 19.52
N GLN A 110 2.58 7.30 19.80
CA GLN A 110 2.60 8.03 21.07
C GLN A 110 1.34 8.88 21.28
N GLN A 111 0.80 9.48 20.23
CA GLN A 111 -0.42 10.27 20.32
C GLN A 111 -1.68 9.41 20.54
N LEU A 112 -1.65 8.16 20.06
CA LEU A 112 -2.76 7.21 20.15
C LEU A 112 -2.56 6.15 21.25
N ASP A 113 -1.55 6.28 22.12
CA ASP A 113 -1.34 5.41 23.28
C ASP A 113 -2.35 5.74 24.40
N LYS A 114 -3.60 5.38 24.16
CA LYS A 114 -4.73 5.62 25.07
C LYS A 114 -5.73 4.47 25.02
N LYS A 115 -6.51 4.34 26.09
CA LYS A 115 -7.41 3.19 26.29
C LYS A 115 -8.62 3.18 25.36
N ASP A 116 -9.23 4.33 25.13
CA ASP A 116 -10.47 4.43 24.37
C ASP A 116 -10.18 5.15 23.04
N LEU A 117 -10.09 4.35 21.97
CA LEU A 117 -9.90 4.82 20.60
C LEU A 117 -11.25 4.90 19.88
N SER A 118 -11.44 5.95 19.08
CA SER A 118 -12.51 5.99 18.07
C SER A 118 -12.19 5.04 16.91
N LEU A 119 -13.18 4.70 16.08
CA LEU A 119 -12.96 3.88 14.88
C LEU A 119 -11.89 4.48 13.94
N GLU A 120 -11.84 5.80 13.84
CA GLU A 120 -10.83 6.50 13.05
C GLU A 120 -9.43 6.36 13.64
N GLU A 121 -9.29 6.49 14.96
CA GLU A 121 -8.00 6.33 15.64
C GLU A 121 -7.53 4.87 15.62
N THR A 122 -8.43 3.90 15.82
CA THR A 122 -8.10 2.47 15.64
C THR A 122 -7.61 2.20 14.21
N TYR A 123 -8.24 2.81 13.22
CA TYR A 123 -7.80 2.70 11.83
C TYR A 123 -6.43 3.33 11.57
N GLN A 124 -6.11 4.46 12.23
CA GLN A 124 -4.76 5.04 12.22
C GLN A 124 -3.72 4.13 12.91
N VAL A 125 -4.09 3.39 13.95
CA VAL A 125 -3.22 2.38 14.58
C VAL A 125 -2.98 1.20 13.65
N ILE A 126 -4.03 0.67 13.01
CA ILE A 126 -3.92 -0.40 11.99
C ILE A 126 -2.92 0.02 10.91
N LEU A 127 -3.01 1.28 10.49
CA LEU A 127 -2.12 1.90 9.54
C LEU A 127 -0.64 1.80 9.90
N VAL A 128 -0.33 2.25 11.11
CA VAL A 128 1.04 2.29 11.62
C VAL A 128 1.60 0.87 11.65
N ARG A 129 0.83 -0.09 12.20
CA ARG A 129 1.23 -1.49 12.25
C ARG A 129 1.44 -2.09 10.87
N ALA A 130 0.61 -1.74 9.89
CA ALA A 130 0.77 -2.17 8.52
C ALA A 130 2.06 -1.62 7.89
N PHE A 131 2.36 -0.33 8.07
CA PHE A 131 3.62 0.27 7.63
C PHE A 131 4.85 -0.36 8.28
N GLU A 132 4.83 -0.55 9.60
CA GLU A 132 5.91 -1.20 10.35
C GLU A 132 6.14 -2.65 9.87
N ALA A 133 5.06 -3.42 9.66
CA ALA A 133 5.15 -4.78 9.17
C ALA A 133 5.75 -4.84 7.75
N ARG A 134 5.31 -3.94 6.86
CA ARG A 134 5.81 -3.84 5.48
C ARG A 134 7.28 -3.48 5.43
N PHE A 135 7.67 -2.46 6.18
CA PHE A 135 9.06 -2.04 6.23
C PHE A 135 9.96 -3.13 6.80
N ALA A 136 9.57 -3.75 7.93
CA ALA A 136 10.35 -4.83 8.52
C ALA A 136 10.52 -6.04 7.58
N LEU A 137 9.53 -6.33 6.72
CA LEU A 137 9.65 -7.42 5.76
C LEU A 137 10.48 -7.05 4.53
N LEU A 138 10.41 -5.80 4.10
CA LEU A 138 11.28 -5.26 3.06
C LEU A 138 12.75 -5.31 3.51
N ASP A 139 13.01 -5.00 4.78
CA ASP A 139 14.33 -5.06 5.44
C ASP A 139 14.72 -6.49 5.90
N GLU A 140 14.02 -7.53 5.44
CA GLU A 140 14.24 -8.94 5.81
C GLU A 140 14.21 -9.25 7.33
N ASN A 141 13.69 -8.34 8.14
CA ASN A 141 13.46 -8.50 9.58
C ASN A 141 12.14 -9.25 9.85
N TYR A 142 12.10 -10.53 9.47
CA TYR A 142 10.91 -11.37 9.54
C TYR A 142 10.29 -11.47 10.95
N ILE A 143 11.11 -11.45 12.02
CA ILE A 143 10.61 -11.52 13.40
C ILE A 143 9.81 -10.27 13.75
N SER A 144 10.34 -9.09 13.42
CA SER A 144 9.63 -7.83 13.62
C SER A 144 8.40 -7.77 12.72
N GLY A 145 8.54 -8.14 11.44
CA GLY A 145 7.45 -8.18 10.47
C GLY A 145 6.25 -9.01 10.94
N ILE A 146 6.49 -10.23 11.41
CA ILE A 146 5.42 -11.12 11.93
C ILE A 146 4.78 -10.52 13.19
N ARG A 147 5.55 -9.93 14.10
CA ARG A 147 5.00 -9.31 15.32
C ARG A 147 4.04 -8.18 14.97
N GLN A 148 4.44 -7.30 14.06
CA GLN A 148 3.62 -6.16 13.65
C GLN A 148 2.42 -6.59 12.81
N LEU A 149 2.59 -7.61 11.97
CA LEU A 149 1.50 -8.24 11.24
C LEU A 149 0.42 -8.78 12.18
N ASN A 150 0.80 -9.50 13.24
CA ASN A 150 -0.15 -10.02 14.22
C ASN A 150 -0.89 -8.90 14.96
N ALA A 151 -0.15 -7.89 15.43
CA ALA A 151 -0.76 -6.73 16.06
C ALA A 151 -1.73 -6.01 15.12
N CYS A 152 -1.38 -5.91 13.82
CA CYS A 152 -2.27 -5.36 12.80
C CYS A 152 -3.54 -6.20 12.64
N ILE A 153 -3.41 -7.52 12.53
CA ILE A 153 -4.54 -8.45 12.43
C ILE A 153 -5.47 -8.35 13.64
N ASP A 154 -4.91 -8.29 14.85
CA ASP A 154 -5.69 -8.18 16.08
C ASP A 154 -6.52 -6.88 16.05
N GLN A 155 -5.88 -5.76 15.70
CA GLN A 155 -6.55 -4.46 15.59
C GLN A 155 -7.61 -4.43 14.48
N ILE A 156 -7.36 -5.05 13.32
CA ILE A 156 -8.37 -5.19 12.27
C ILE A 156 -9.57 -5.99 12.78
N SER A 157 -9.31 -7.09 13.48
CA SER A 157 -10.36 -7.99 14.00
C SER A 157 -11.28 -7.29 15.00
N GLU A 158 -10.76 -6.37 15.81
CA GLU A 158 -11.55 -5.54 16.73
C GLU A 158 -12.54 -4.60 16.00
N THR A 159 -12.31 -4.31 14.72
CA THR A 159 -13.15 -3.41 13.93
C THR A 159 -14.24 -4.10 13.11
N PHE A 160 -14.27 -5.44 13.07
CA PHE A 160 -15.24 -6.18 12.28
C PHE A 160 -16.69 -5.87 12.66
N GLY A 161 -17.53 -5.67 11.64
CA GLY A 161 -18.92 -5.25 11.79
C GLY A 161 -19.10 -3.73 11.92
N SER A 162 -18.01 -2.96 11.96
CA SER A 162 -18.06 -1.49 12.00
C SER A 162 -17.84 -0.83 10.64
N GLU A 163 -17.67 -1.58 9.56
CA GLU A 163 -17.39 -1.07 8.21
C GLU A 163 -18.54 -0.19 7.68
N GLY A 164 -19.79 -0.52 8.04
CA GLY A 164 -20.95 0.31 7.73
C GLY A 164 -20.98 1.66 8.47
N GLN A 165 -20.22 1.80 9.56
CA GLN A 165 -20.12 3.01 10.37
C GLN A 165 -18.93 3.88 9.92
N PHE A 166 -17.83 3.24 9.53
CA PHE A 166 -16.63 3.90 9.06
C PHE A 166 -16.11 3.21 7.78
N GLU A 167 -16.41 3.82 6.63
CA GLU A 167 -16.14 3.28 5.29
C GLU A 167 -14.69 2.78 5.06
N PRO A 168 -13.64 3.43 5.57
CA PRO A 168 -12.27 3.00 5.34
C PRO A 168 -11.95 1.58 5.87
N LEU A 169 -12.71 1.08 6.84
CA LEU A 169 -12.55 -0.29 7.36
C LEU A 169 -12.90 -1.36 6.32
N TYR A 170 -13.66 -1.04 5.26
CA TYR A 170 -13.83 -1.97 4.15
C TYR A 170 -12.49 -2.29 3.48
N LEU A 171 -11.54 -1.35 3.43
CA LEU A 171 -10.21 -1.60 2.86
C LEU A 171 -9.42 -2.61 3.71
N THR A 172 -9.28 -2.35 5.01
CA THR A 172 -8.53 -3.21 5.94
C THR A 172 -9.16 -4.59 6.08
N SER A 173 -10.48 -4.65 6.25
CA SER A 173 -11.22 -5.90 6.37
C SER A 173 -11.20 -6.66 5.05
N GLY A 174 -11.28 -5.97 3.91
CA GLY A 174 -11.19 -6.59 2.59
C GLY A 174 -9.85 -7.30 2.36
N LEU A 175 -8.75 -6.64 2.73
CA LEU A 175 -7.41 -7.22 2.68
C LEU A 175 -7.29 -8.41 3.65
N TYR A 176 -7.76 -8.25 4.89
CA TYR A 176 -7.75 -9.34 5.86
C TYR A 176 -8.49 -10.58 5.35
N TYR A 177 -9.76 -10.44 4.94
CA TYR A 177 -10.57 -11.56 4.50
C TYR A 177 -9.95 -12.29 3.32
N TYR A 178 -9.41 -11.54 2.34
CA TYR A 178 -8.78 -12.13 1.18
C TYR A 178 -7.48 -12.86 1.54
N PHE A 179 -6.54 -12.18 2.22
CA PHE A 179 -5.23 -12.77 2.52
C PHE A 179 -5.30 -13.89 3.54
N MET A 180 -6.24 -13.83 4.48
CA MET A 180 -6.41 -14.91 5.45
C MET A 180 -6.98 -16.18 4.81
N HIS A 181 -7.91 -16.01 3.87
CA HIS A 181 -8.38 -17.13 3.05
C HIS A 181 -7.25 -17.70 2.20
N HIS A 182 -6.51 -16.84 1.50
CA HIS A 182 -5.39 -17.24 0.66
C HIS A 182 -4.30 -17.97 1.46
N ALA A 183 -3.92 -17.45 2.62
CA ALA A 183 -2.92 -18.08 3.49
C ALA A 183 -3.38 -19.44 4.02
N HIS A 184 -4.67 -19.59 4.34
CA HIS A 184 -5.25 -20.86 4.77
C HIS A 184 -5.24 -21.92 3.65
N ASP A 185 -5.52 -21.52 2.41
CA ASP A 185 -5.63 -22.46 1.29
C ASP A 185 -4.26 -22.83 0.70
N ASP A 186 -3.36 -21.87 0.54
CA ASP A 186 -2.08 -22.07 -0.14
C ASP A 186 -0.96 -22.52 0.81
N TYR A 187 -1.05 -22.19 2.12
CA TYR A 187 -0.04 -22.54 3.12
C TYR A 187 -0.58 -23.46 4.19
N LEU A 188 -0.79 -24.73 3.81
CA LEU A 188 -1.27 -25.79 4.72
C LEU A 188 -0.49 -25.87 6.05
N PHE A 189 0.81 -25.57 6.03
CA PHE A 189 1.67 -25.61 7.22
C PHE A 189 1.40 -24.45 8.20
N LEU A 190 0.78 -23.36 7.74
CA LEU A 190 0.36 -22.24 8.60
C LEU A 190 -0.98 -22.50 9.27
N ARG A 191 -1.82 -23.43 8.79
CA ARG A 191 -3.17 -23.66 9.35
C ARG A 191 -3.24 -23.81 10.88
N PRO A 192 -2.35 -24.56 11.56
CA PRO A 192 -2.39 -24.66 13.02
C PRO A 192 -2.13 -23.33 13.73
N TYR A 193 -1.46 -22.40 13.06
CA TYR A 193 -1.25 -21.05 13.54
C TYR A 193 -2.44 -20.14 13.19
N LEU A 194 -2.99 -20.27 11.98
CA LEU A 194 -4.11 -19.46 11.50
C LEU A 194 -5.41 -19.73 12.26
N MET A 195 -5.60 -20.92 12.87
CA MET A 195 -6.81 -21.29 13.60
C MET A 195 -7.15 -20.40 14.82
N PHE A 196 -6.20 -19.56 15.27
CA PHE A 196 -6.40 -18.61 16.36
C PHE A 196 -6.93 -17.25 15.89
N PHE A 197 -6.98 -17.04 14.57
CA PHE A 197 -7.48 -15.82 13.97
C PHE A 197 -8.87 -16.07 13.37
N PRO A 198 -9.68 -15.01 13.19
CA PRO A 198 -10.90 -15.10 12.41
C PRO A 198 -10.68 -15.71 11.02
N ASP A 199 -11.70 -16.42 10.51
CA ASP A 199 -11.60 -17.03 9.18
C ASP A 199 -11.60 -15.95 8.08
N GLY A 200 -10.80 -16.20 7.04
CA GLY A 200 -10.87 -15.41 5.82
C GLY A 200 -12.02 -15.82 4.91
N ASP A 201 -12.47 -14.89 4.08
CA ASP A 201 -13.46 -15.16 3.01
C ASP A 201 -13.10 -14.37 1.74
N LYS A 202 -12.55 -15.08 0.74
CA LYS A 202 -12.11 -14.45 -0.52
C LYS A 202 -13.22 -13.66 -1.24
N PRO A 203 -14.46 -14.17 -1.39
CA PRO A 203 -15.54 -13.39 -2.00
C PRO A 203 -15.82 -12.07 -1.27
N THR A 204 -15.90 -12.09 0.06
CA THR A 204 -16.07 -10.87 0.88
C THR A 204 -14.88 -9.93 0.72
N GLY A 205 -13.65 -10.46 0.78
CA GLY A 205 -12.43 -9.69 0.60
C GLY A 205 -12.41 -8.93 -0.73
N LEU A 206 -12.61 -9.65 -1.84
CA LEU A 206 -12.67 -9.04 -3.18
C LEU A 206 -13.84 -8.06 -3.33
N ASN A 207 -15.01 -8.35 -2.74
CA ASN A 207 -16.16 -7.46 -2.78
C ASN A 207 -15.88 -6.12 -2.08
N TYR A 208 -15.24 -6.18 -0.91
CA TYR A 208 -14.90 -5.01 -0.12
C TYR A 208 -13.86 -4.14 -0.83
N LEU A 209 -12.84 -4.76 -1.41
CA LEU A 209 -11.84 -4.04 -2.21
C LEU A 209 -12.46 -3.41 -3.47
N GLU A 210 -13.37 -4.11 -4.15
CA GLU A 210 -14.09 -3.60 -5.32
C GLU A 210 -15.05 -2.46 -4.95
N ARG A 211 -15.55 -2.44 -3.71
CA ARG A 211 -16.28 -1.29 -3.19
C ARG A 211 -15.34 -0.10 -2.99
N MET A 212 -14.14 -0.32 -2.44
CA MET A 212 -13.15 0.73 -2.22
C MET A 212 -12.63 1.31 -3.53
N SER A 213 -12.42 0.51 -4.58
CA SER A 213 -12.06 0.99 -5.92
C SER A 213 -13.11 1.92 -6.57
N LYS A 214 -14.31 2.03 -5.96
CA LYS A 214 -15.39 2.94 -6.39
C LYS A 214 -15.67 4.05 -5.38
N ALA A 215 -14.86 4.16 -4.33
CA ALA A 215 -15.01 5.17 -3.30
C ALA A 215 -14.89 6.59 -3.88
N LYS A 216 -15.57 7.55 -3.25
CA LYS A 216 -15.43 8.97 -3.60
C LYS A 216 -14.08 9.52 -3.17
N ASP A 217 -13.64 9.06 -2.01
CA ASP A 217 -12.34 9.39 -1.47
C ASP A 217 -11.22 8.93 -2.41
N VAL A 218 -10.28 9.85 -2.69
CA VAL A 218 -9.22 9.62 -3.70
C VAL A 218 -8.30 8.50 -3.27
N PHE A 219 -7.96 8.50 -1.99
CA PHE A 219 -7.07 7.54 -1.40
C PHE A 219 -7.68 6.13 -1.46
N LEU A 220 -8.88 5.95 -0.90
CA LEU A 220 -9.52 4.63 -0.83
C LEU A 220 -9.74 4.04 -2.21
N ARG A 221 -10.05 4.91 -3.18
CA ARG A 221 -10.20 4.53 -4.59
C ARG A 221 -8.89 4.04 -5.19
N ASN A 222 -7.82 4.80 -5.03
CA ASN A 222 -6.53 4.44 -5.61
C ASN A 222 -5.98 3.16 -4.96
N GLU A 223 -6.04 3.04 -3.64
CA GLU A 223 -5.61 1.80 -2.97
C GLU A 223 -6.49 0.61 -3.31
N GLY A 224 -7.82 0.78 -3.36
CA GLY A 224 -8.72 -0.30 -3.78
C GLY A 224 -8.35 -0.83 -5.16
N HIS A 225 -8.05 0.06 -6.12
CA HIS A 225 -7.54 -0.34 -7.42
C HIS A 225 -6.14 -0.99 -7.33
N TYR A 226 -5.21 -0.42 -6.58
CA TYR A 226 -3.84 -0.93 -6.46
C TYR A 226 -3.81 -2.34 -5.86
N PHE A 227 -4.55 -2.59 -4.78
CA PHE A 227 -4.62 -3.91 -4.17
C PHE A 227 -5.30 -4.94 -5.07
N LEU A 228 -6.38 -4.57 -5.77
CA LEU A 228 -7.01 -5.47 -6.75
C LEU A 228 -6.07 -5.76 -7.93
N LEU A 229 -5.34 -4.75 -8.43
CA LEU A 229 -4.28 -4.90 -9.43
C LEU A 229 -3.27 -5.97 -8.99
N ARG A 230 -2.70 -5.83 -7.79
CA ARG A 230 -1.69 -6.75 -7.23
C ARG A 230 -2.27 -8.14 -6.98
N ILE A 231 -3.43 -8.24 -6.33
CA ILE A 231 -4.13 -9.51 -6.09
C ILE A 231 -4.35 -10.27 -7.41
N TYR A 232 -4.88 -9.59 -8.43
CA TYR A 232 -5.16 -10.25 -9.71
C TYR A 232 -3.88 -10.60 -10.49
N TYR A 233 -2.81 -9.81 -10.39
CA TYR A 233 -1.55 -10.07 -11.07
C TYR A 233 -0.71 -11.16 -10.38
N ASP A 234 -0.53 -11.06 -9.07
CA ASP A 234 0.41 -11.88 -8.33
C ASP A 234 -0.18 -13.21 -7.85
N LEU A 235 -1.47 -13.22 -7.49
CA LEU A 235 -2.11 -14.37 -6.83
C LEU A 235 -3.11 -15.08 -7.73
N GLU A 236 -4.12 -14.36 -8.21
CA GLU A 236 -5.19 -14.98 -9.01
C GLU A 236 -4.75 -15.28 -10.44
N LYS A 237 -3.66 -14.64 -10.90
CA LYS A 237 -3.18 -14.69 -12.29
C LYS A 237 -4.26 -14.33 -13.32
N ASP A 238 -5.20 -13.47 -12.94
CA ASP A 238 -6.23 -12.89 -13.80
C ASP A 238 -5.74 -11.56 -14.36
N TYR A 239 -4.83 -11.65 -15.34
CA TYR A 239 -4.18 -10.49 -15.94
C TYR A 239 -5.16 -9.53 -16.62
N VAL A 240 -6.32 -10.01 -17.06
CA VAL A 240 -7.36 -9.17 -17.69
C VAL A 240 -8.04 -8.27 -16.65
N LYS A 241 -8.39 -8.81 -15.47
CA LYS A 241 -8.90 -7.97 -14.37
C LYS A 241 -7.81 -7.05 -13.85
N SER A 242 -6.59 -7.56 -13.68
CA SER A 242 -5.44 -6.75 -13.28
C SER A 242 -5.24 -5.53 -14.19
N ARG A 243 -5.29 -5.74 -15.52
CA ARG A 243 -5.25 -4.67 -16.53
C ARG A 243 -6.35 -3.62 -16.34
N SER A 244 -7.56 -4.06 -16.00
CA SER A 244 -8.68 -3.13 -15.78
C SER A 244 -8.41 -2.18 -14.61
N HIS A 245 -7.78 -2.68 -13.54
CA HIS A 245 -7.43 -1.85 -12.38
C HIS A 245 -6.23 -0.95 -12.64
N VAL A 246 -5.18 -1.43 -13.33
CA VAL A 246 -4.02 -0.58 -13.66
C VAL A 246 -4.40 0.56 -14.62
N ASN A 247 -5.28 0.31 -15.59
CA ASN A 247 -5.77 1.35 -16.49
C ASN A 247 -6.54 2.43 -15.73
N ALA A 248 -7.39 2.05 -14.77
CA ALA A 248 -8.11 3.02 -13.94
C ALA A 248 -7.17 3.88 -13.08
N LEU A 249 -6.02 3.35 -12.68
CA LEU A 249 -4.97 4.12 -11.99
C LEU A 249 -4.24 5.05 -12.96
N LEU A 250 -3.80 4.55 -14.12
CA LEU A 250 -3.08 5.31 -15.14
C LEU A 250 -3.92 6.42 -15.80
N ASP A 251 -5.25 6.26 -15.87
CA ASP A 251 -6.17 7.30 -16.33
C ASP A 251 -6.10 8.56 -15.44
N ARG A 252 -5.69 8.41 -14.18
CA ARG A 252 -5.59 9.50 -13.20
C ARG A 252 -4.15 9.92 -12.93
N HIS A 253 -3.24 8.95 -12.90
CA HIS A 253 -1.83 9.11 -12.54
C HIS A 253 -0.95 8.53 -13.67
N PRO A 254 -0.94 9.16 -14.86
CA PRO A 254 -0.36 8.58 -16.06
C PRO A 254 1.16 8.48 -16.02
N ASP A 255 1.84 9.19 -15.14
CA ASP A 255 3.30 9.16 -14.99
C ASP A 255 3.75 8.41 -13.72
N ASN A 256 2.83 7.79 -12.97
CA ASN A 256 3.19 6.93 -11.85
C ASN A 256 4.02 5.73 -12.33
N LEU A 257 5.24 5.60 -11.85
CA LEU A 257 6.18 4.60 -12.33
C LEU A 257 5.80 3.17 -11.94
N ILE A 258 5.24 2.95 -10.75
CA ILE A 258 4.75 1.61 -10.35
C ILE A 258 3.61 1.18 -11.26
N TYR A 259 2.64 2.06 -11.51
CA TYR A 259 1.49 1.71 -12.34
C TYR A 259 1.91 1.44 -13.78
N ARG A 260 2.84 2.22 -14.33
CA ARG A 260 3.42 1.97 -15.65
C ARG A 260 4.19 0.65 -15.71
N LEU A 261 4.99 0.34 -14.70
CA LEU A 261 5.70 -0.94 -14.62
C LEU A 261 4.71 -2.12 -14.62
N PHE A 262 3.65 -2.05 -13.83
CA PHE A 262 2.64 -3.12 -13.82
C PHE A 262 1.86 -3.20 -15.13
N SER A 263 1.55 -2.08 -15.78
CA SER A 263 0.95 -2.08 -17.12
C SER A 263 1.80 -2.85 -18.12
N TYR A 264 3.11 -2.57 -18.17
CA TYR A 264 4.07 -3.33 -18.96
C TYR A 264 4.09 -4.83 -18.58
N LYS A 265 4.27 -5.15 -17.29
CA LYS A 265 4.35 -6.55 -16.82
C LYS A 265 3.08 -7.35 -17.10
N ILE A 266 1.91 -6.71 -17.03
CA ILE A 266 0.62 -7.32 -17.38
C ILE A 266 0.57 -7.66 -18.87
N GLU A 267 0.98 -6.76 -19.76
CA GLU A 267 0.96 -7.04 -21.19
C GLU A 267 1.98 -8.12 -21.58
N VAL A 268 3.15 -8.16 -20.93
CA VAL A 268 4.10 -9.28 -21.05
C VAL A 268 3.43 -10.61 -20.67
N ALA A 269 2.72 -10.64 -19.54
CA ALA A 269 2.04 -11.85 -19.07
C ALA A 269 0.87 -12.28 -19.98
N LEU A 270 0.23 -11.32 -20.66
CA LEU A 270 -0.82 -11.57 -21.67
C LEU A 270 -0.25 -12.01 -23.03
N GLY A 271 1.03 -11.77 -23.30
CA GLY A 271 1.68 -12.10 -24.56
C GLY A 271 1.29 -11.19 -25.73
N ASP A 272 0.81 -9.97 -25.46
CA ASP A 272 0.47 -8.98 -26.48
C ASP A 272 1.71 -8.14 -26.83
N GLU A 273 2.54 -8.63 -27.76
CA GLU A 273 3.84 -8.01 -28.12
C GLU A 273 3.71 -6.53 -28.51
N VAL A 274 2.61 -6.14 -29.16
CA VAL A 274 2.38 -4.75 -29.59
C VAL A 274 2.12 -3.87 -28.39
N GLN A 275 1.24 -4.30 -27.50
CA GLN A 275 0.93 -3.55 -26.28
C GLN A 275 2.12 -3.55 -25.31
N THR A 276 2.87 -4.65 -25.20
CA THR A 276 4.09 -4.73 -24.41
C THR A 276 5.10 -3.67 -24.84
N GLU A 277 5.41 -3.56 -26.13
CA GLU A 277 6.37 -2.56 -26.60
C GLU A 277 5.83 -1.14 -26.40
N GLN A 278 4.53 -0.91 -26.61
CA GLN A 278 3.91 0.37 -26.34
C GLN A 278 4.04 0.78 -24.87
N GLU A 279 3.67 -0.08 -23.92
CA GLU A 279 3.75 0.21 -22.48
C GLU A 279 5.21 0.34 -22.02
N ARG A 280 6.14 -0.42 -22.62
CA ARG A 280 7.59 -0.26 -22.37
C ARG A 280 8.07 1.14 -22.75
N GLN A 281 7.68 1.66 -23.91
CA GLN A 281 8.06 3.01 -24.35
C GLN A 281 7.43 4.09 -23.46
N LEU A 282 6.18 3.90 -23.03
CA LEU A 282 5.51 4.80 -22.10
C LEU A 282 6.23 4.84 -20.74
N TYR A 283 6.58 3.67 -20.19
CA TYR A 283 7.32 3.55 -18.94
C TYR A 283 8.69 4.24 -19.00
N LEU A 284 9.50 3.92 -20.01
CA LEU A 284 10.82 4.56 -20.22
C LEU A 284 10.69 6.07 -20.43
N GLY A 285 9.63 6.50 -21.12
CA GLY A 285 9.30 7.91 -21.28
C GLY A 285 9.00 8.61 -19.96
N SER A 286 8.20 8.00 -19.08
CA SER A 286 7.89 8.55 -17.75
C SER A 286 9.14 8.60 -16.86
N ILE A 287 10.01 7.58 -16.88
CA ILE A 287 11.31 7.62 -16.17
C ILE A 287 12.17 8.79 -16.68
N SER A 288 12.30 8.93 -17.99
CA SER A 288 13.17 9.94 -18.60
C SER A 288 12.71 11.37 -18.26
N ARG A 289 11.40 11.62 -18.35
CA ARG A 289 10.80 12.95 -18.11
C ARG A 289 10.68 13.32 -16.64
N ASN A 290 10.65 12.35 -15.72
CA ASN A 290 10.52 12.65 -14.30
C ASN A 290 11.80 13.38 -13.80
N SER A 291 11.62 14.63 -13.36
CA SER A 291 12.70 15.49 -12.87
C SER A 291 13.04 15.27 -11.40
N GLU A 292 12.21 14.53 -10.66
CA GLU A 292 12.43 14.22 -9.25
C GLU A 292 13.37 13.04 -9.03
N LEU A 293 13.56 12.21 -10.06
CA LEU A 293 14.46 11.06 -10.01
C LEU A 293 15.89 11.48 -10.35
N ASP A 294 16.82 11.11 -9.49
CA ASP A 294 18.25 11.19 -9.80
C ASP A 294 18.69 10.09 -10.78
N SER A 295 19.98 10.06 -11.12
CA SER A 295 20.52 9.09 -12.09
C SER A 295 20.42 7.65 -11.60
N ASP A 296 20.64 7.42 -10.31
CA ASP A 296 20.67 6.08 -9.72
C ASP A 296 19.24 5.54 -9.60
N GLU A 297 18.28 6.38 -9.23
CA GLU A 297 16.85 6.05 -9.24
C GLU A 297 16.36 5.72 -10.66
N LYS A 298 16.78 6.48 -11.68
CA LYS A 298 16.43 6.18 -13.07
C LYS A 298 16.99 4.84 -13.53
N GLU A 299 18.22 4.51 -13.15
CA GLU A 299 18.83 3.21 -13.44
C GLU A 299 18.10 2.07 -12.72
N PHE A 300 17.77 2.26 -11.43
CA PHE A 300 16.95 1.33 -10.65
C PHE A 300 15.64 0.99 -11.36
N TYR A 301 14.85 2.01 -11.75
CA TYR A 301 13.58 1.80 -12.43
C TYR A 301 13.73 1.15 -13.81
N GLN A 302 14.79 1.45 -14.55
CA GLN A 302 15.07 0.80 -15.82
C GLN A 302 15.36 -0.70 -15.62
N GLY A 303 16.12 -1.05 -14.58
CA GLY A 303 16.44 -2.44 -14.24
C GLY A 303 15.22 -3.30 -13.92
N LEU A 304 14.13 -2.71 -13.40
CA LEU A 304 12.89 -3.44 -13.09
C LEU A 304 12.17 -4.05 -14.31
N LEU A 305 12.51 -3.63 -15.54
CA LEU A 305 11.98 -4.24 -16.77
C LEU A 305 12.53 -5.64 -17.02
N ASP A 306 13.73 -5.92 -16.51
CA ASP A 306 14.46 -7.17 -16.71
C ASP A 306 14.25 -8.16 -15.55
N GLU A 307 13.49 -7.77 -14.53
CA GLU A 307 13.14 -8.61 -13.38
C GLU A 307 11.85 -9.44 -13.61
N ASP A 308 12.00 -10.76 -13.54
CA ASP A 308 10.92 -11.77 -13.60
C ASP A 308 9.98 -11.76 -12.37
#